data_AF-A0A6L6ABN6-F1
#
_entry.id   AF-A0A6L6ABN6-F1
#
_cell.length_a   1.000
_cell.length_b   1.000
_cell.length_c   1.000
_cell.angle_alpha   90.00
_cell.angle_beta   90.00
_cell.angle_gamma   90.00
#
_symmetry.space_group_name_H-M   'P 1'
#
loop_
_entity.id
_entity.type
_entity.pdbx_description
1 polymer ?
#
loop_
_entity_poly.entity_id
_entity_poly.type
_entity_poly.pdbx_seq_one_letter_code
_entity_poly.pdbx_strand_id
1 'polypeptide(L)'
;MINLKESFKESNYRDVGAHLWEHASATERKIIATVIVGIAALLPFMGFGLLDTPVSDYGAVLVYPVGMFVLMALGLNIVVGKSGLLDLGYVAFFAIGAYTMAILGTRTSLNTWEIMPIGIGLAMLAGLILGLPALRLRGDYLAIVTLGFGEIV
;
A
#
# COMPACT_ATOMS: atom_id res chain seq x y z
N MET A 1 -33.63 24.37 -25.90
CA MET A 1 -33.69 24.35 -24.43
C MET A 1 -34.11 22.94 -24.02
N ILE A 2 -33.15 22.01 -23.96
CA ILE A 2 -33.40 20.60 -23.66
C ILE A 2 -33.36 20.43 -22.14
N ASN A 3 -34.42 19.84 -21.60
CA ASN A 3 -34.72 19.79 -20.17
C ASN A 3 -33.76 18.80 -19.48
N LEU A 4 -32.69 19.31 -18.86
CA LEU A 4 -31.65 18.56 -18.15
C LEU A 4 -32.18 17.61 -17.05
N LYS A 5 -33.44 17.74 -16.63
CA LYS A 5 -34.02 16.89 -15.57
C LYS A 5 -34.44 15.49 -16.02
N GLU A 6 -34.68 15.25 -17.31
CA GLU A 6 -35.17 13.94 -17.77
C GLU A 6 -34.03 12.95 -18.12
N SER A 7 -32.84 13.43 -18.46
CA SER A 7 -31.70 12.56 -18.82
C SER A 7 -31.07 11.81 -17.64
N PHE A 8 -31.31 12.24 -16.40
CA PHE A 8 -30.73 11.61 -15.20
C PHE A 8 -31.54 10.43 -14.66
N LYS A 9 -32.71 10.11 -15.25
CA LYS A 9 -33.61 9.07 -14.73
C LYS A 9 -33.26 7.66 -15.23
N GLU A 10 -32.52 7.55 -16.33
CA GLU A 10 -32.17 6.28 -17.01
C GLU A 10 -30.65 6.02 -17.05
N SER A 11 -29.83 6.91 -16.51
CA SER A 11 -28.36 6.81 -16.65
C SER A 11 -27.73 5.91 -15.59
N ASN A 12 -27.06 4.86 -16.05
CA ASN A 12 -26.17 4.01 -15.26
C ASN A 12 -25.17 4.87 -14.45
N TYR A 13 -24.96 4.55 -13.16
CA TYR A 13 -24.10 5.34 -12.27
C TYR A 13 -22.67 5.54 -12.80
N ARG A 14 -22.17 4.61 -13.62
CA ARG A 14 -20.88 4.71 -14.29
C ARG A 14 -20.84 5.82 -15.35
N ASP A 15 -21.92 5.98 -16.10
CA ASP A 15 -22.00 6.94 -17.21
C ASP A 15 -22.21 8.37 -16.69
N VAL A 16 -22.87 8.51 -15.52
CA VAL A 16 -22.99 9.78 -14.81
C VAL A 16 -21.63 10.32 -14.37
N GLY A 17 -20.76 9.46 -13.81
CA GLY A 17 -19.42 9.84 -13.39
C GLY A 17 -18.53 10.24 -14.57
N ALA A 18 -18.60 9.49 -15.68
CA ALA A 18 -17.86 9.80 -16.90
C ALA A 18 -18.29 11.15 -17.51
N HIS A 19 -19.60 11.41 -17.60
CA HIS A 19 -20.12 12.66 -18.15
C HIS A 19 -19.72 13.88 -17.30
N LEU A 20 -19.71 13.76 -15.97
CA LEU A 20 -19.23 14.81 -15.06
C LEU A 20 -17.73 15.08 -15.23
N TRP A 21 -16.92 14.03 -15.44
CA TRP A 21 -15.47 14.17 -15.59
C TRP A 21 -15.07 14.71 -16.97
N GLU A 22 -15.76 14.29 -18.04
CA GLU A 22 -15.49 14.74 -19.41
C GLU A 22 -15.79 16.23 -19.60
N HIS A 23 -16.88 16.73 -19.01
CA HIS A 23 -17.28 18.13 -19.11
C HIS A 23 -16.61 19.05 -18.07
N ALA A 24 -15.92 18.50 -17.08
CA ALA A 24 -15.20 19.27 -16.07
C ALA A 24 -13.91 19.90 -16.65
N SER A 25 -13.74 21.19 -16.39
CA SER A 25 -12.51 21.94 -16.66
C SER A 25 -11.31 21.35 -15.91
N ALA A 26 -10.08 21.64 -16.36
CA ALA A 26 -8.86 21.14 -15.71
C ALA A 26 -8.76 21.53 -14.22
N THR A 27 -9.40 22.63 -13.81
CA THR A 27 -9.49 23.07 -12.42
C THR A 27 -10.51 22.27 -11.63
N GLU A 28 -11.69 21.99 -12.19
CA GLU A 28 -12.72 21.16 -11.56
C GLU A 28 -12.25 19.72 -11.36
N ARG A 29 -11.53 19.14 -12.33
CA ARG A 29 -10.93 17.80 -12.18
C ARG A 29 -9.92 17.74 -11.03
N LYS A 30 -9.09 18.79 -10.86
CA LYS A 30 -8.15 18.90 -9.74
C LYS A 30 -8.89 19.02 -8.41
N ILE A 31 -9.94 19.85 -8.33
CA ILE A 31 -10.74 20.00 -7.12
C ILE A 31 -11.40 18.67 -6.73
N ILE A 32 -12.04 17.98 -7.68
CA ILE A 32 -12.67 16.69 -7.43
C ILE A 32 -11.63 15.68 -6.93
N ALA A 33 -10.46 15.59 -7.59
CA ALA A 33 -9.38 14.70 -7.16
C ALA A 33 -8.87 15.05 -5.75
N THR A 34 -8.65 16.34 -5.44
CA THR A 34 -8.20 16.77 -4.11
C THR A 34 -9.25 16.52 -3.04
N VAL A 35 -10.54 16.70 -3.34
CA VAL A 35 -11.64 16.41 -2.41
C VAL A 35 -11.73 14.91 -2.14
N ILE A 36 -11.63 14.06 -3.18
CA ILE A 36 -11.63 12.60 -3.02
C ILE A 36 -10.43 12.15 -2.17
N VAL A 37 -9.24 12.66 -2.47
CA VAL A 37 -8.03 12.36 -1.69
C VAL A 37 -8.16 12.87 -0.26
N GLY A 38 -8.72 14.06 -0.05
CA GLY A 38 -8.95 14.64 1.27
C GLY A 38 -9.93 13.81 2.10
N ILE A 39 -11.05 13.37 1.51
CA ILE A 39 -12.01 12.48 2.16
C ILE A 39 -11.33 11.15 2.51
N ALA A 40 -10.61 10.54 1.56
CA ALA A 40 -9.89 9.29 1.79
C ALA A 40 -8.84 9.41 2.91
N ALA A 41 -8.14 10.54 3.01
CA ALA A 41 -7.17 10.81 4.06
C ALA A 41 -7.80 11.07 5.43
N LEU A 42 -9.07 11.50 5.47
CA LEU A 42 -9.82 11.71 6.71
C LEU A 42 -10.49 10.44 7.22
N LEU A 43 -10.78 9.45 6.36
CA LEU A 43 -11.40 8.17 6.75
C LEU A 43 -10.74 7.47 7.95
N PRO A 44 -9.40 7.41 8.08
CA PRO A 44 -8.75 6.83 9.26
C PRO A 44 -9.11 7.50 10.58
N PHE A 45 -9.43 8.79 10.55
CA PHE A 45 -9.76 9.59 11.74
C PHE A 45 -11.27 9.61 12.03
N MET A 46 -12.10 9.09 11.10
CA MET A 46 -13.56 8.98 11.25
C MET A 46 -14.01 7.71 11.98
N GLY A 47 -13.07 6.90 12.50
CA GLY A 47 -13.35 5.66 13.22
C GLY A 47 -14.25 5.82 14.46
N PHE A 48 -14.13 6.94 15.18
CA PHE A 48 -14.91 7.21 16.41
C PHE A 48 -16.43 7.30 16.17
N GLY A 49 -17.09 6.14 16.18
CA GLY A 49 -18.53 5.97 16.35
C GLY A 49 -19.36 5.63 15.10
N LEU A 50 -18.96 6.08 13.89
CA LEU A 50 -19.77 5.83 12.67
C LEU A 50 -19.34 4.55 11.92
N LEU A 51 -18.05 4.21 11.96
CA LEU A 51 -17.44 3.12 11.18
C LEU A 51 -16.96 1.94 12.04
N ASP A 52 -16.72 2.17 13.34
CA ASP A 52 -16.38 1.10 14.28
C ASP A 52 -17.62 0.30 14.67
N THR A 53 -17.54 -1.02 14.54
CA THR A 53 -18.59 -1.92 15.04
C THR A 53 -18.22 -2.42 16.43
N PRO A 54 -19.18 -2.87 17.27
CA PRO A 54 -18.88 -3.39 18.60
C PRO A 54 -17.90 -4.58 18.63
N VAL A 55 -17.72 -5.27 17.49
CA VAL A 55 -16.89 -6.47 17.36
C VAL A 55 -15.56 -6.18 16.65
N SER A 56 -15.49 -5.13 15.82
CA SER A 56 -14.30 -4.84 15.02
C SER A 56 -14.01 -3.34 14.91
N ASP A 57 -12.76 -3.01 15.20
CA ASP A 57 -12.15 -1.69 14.98
C ASP A 57 -11.87 -1.49 13.49
N TYR A 58 -12.42 -0.41 12.91
CA TYR A 58 -12.25 -0.04 11.51
C TYR A 58 -10.77 0.20 11.17
N GLY A 59 -10.01 0.76 12.11
CA GLY A 59 -8.58 0.99 12.00
C GLY A 59 -7.80 -0.30 11.76
N ALA A 60 -8.05 -1.30 12.60
CA ALA A 60 -7.42 -2.61 12.53
C ALA A 60 -7.77 -3.40 11.26
N VAL A 61 -9.00 -3.29 10.78
CA VAL A 61 -9.49 -4.08 9.65
C VAL A 61 -9.18 -3.46 8.29
N LEU A 62 -9.23 -2.12 8.17
CA LEU A 62 -9.08 -1.43 6.90
C LEU A 62 -7.88 -0.50 6.87
N VAL A 63 -7.73 0.38 7.85
CA VAL A 63 -6.72 1.45 7.78
C VAL A 63 -5.30 0.88 7.79
N TYR A 64 -4.95 0.04 8.77
CA TYR A 64 -3.59 -0.49 8.88
C TYR A 64 -3.23 -1.44 7.72
N PRO A 65 -4.08 -2.40 7.30
CA PRO A 65 -3.76 -3.25 6.16
C PRO A 65 -3.65 -2.49 4.84
N VAL A 66 -4.52 -1.51 4.57
CA VAL A 66 -4.43 -0.69 3.36
C VAL A 66 -3.14 0.15 3.38
N GLY A 67 -2.83 0.79 4.51
CA GLY A 67 -1.58 1.55 4.66
C GLY A 67 -0.35 0.66 4.44
N MET A 68 -0.36 -0.55 5.00
CA MET A 68 0.68 -1.57 4.78
C MET A 68 0.81 -1.94 3.30
N PHE A 69 -0.28 -2.24 2.59
CA PHE A 69 -0.23 -2.57 1.18
C PHE A 69 0.22 -1.40 0.30
N VAL A 70 -0.12 -0.15 0.66
CA VAL A 70 0.39 1.04 -0.03
C VAL A 70 1.91 1.15 0.14
N LEU A 71 2.42 0.99 1.35
CA LEU A 71 3.87 1.00 1.61
C LEU A 71 4.57 -0.15 0.88
N MET A 72 3.98 -1.35 0.86
CA MET A 72 4.49 -2.49 0.11
C MET A 72 4.52 -2.23 -1.39
N ALA A 73 3.44 -1.66 -1.95
CA ALA A 73 3.35 -1.34 -3.37
C ALA A 73 4.37 -0.26 -3.76
N LEU A 74 4.59 0.75 -2.91
CA LEU A 74 5.63 1.76 -3.09
C LEU A 74 7.03 1.13 -3.07
N GLY A 75 7.31 0.26 -2.10
CA GLY A 75 8.58 -0.45 -2.04
C GLY A 75 8.83 -1.32 -3.26
N LEU A 76 7.84 -2.09 -3.70
CA LEU A 76 7.93 -2.89 -4.91
C LEU A 76 8.11 -2.03 -6.17
N ASN A 77 7.43 -0.87 -6.26
CA ASN A 77 7.61 0.06 -7.38
C ASN A 77 9.03 0.63 -7.43
N ILE A 78 9.63 0.91 -6.28
CA ILE A 78 11.03 1.35 -6.23
C ILE A 78 11.95 0.23 -6.72
N VAL A 79 11.78 -1.00 -6.23
CA VAL A 79 12.63 -2.13 -6.62
C VAL A 79 12.44 -2.42 -8.11
N VAL A 80 11.25 -2.82 -8.55
CA VAL A 80 11.03 -3.27 -9.93
C VAL A 80 11.00 -2.10 -10.90
N GLY A 81 10.35 -1.00 -10.54
CA GLY A 81 10.16 0.15 -11.42
C GLY A 81 11.42 1.00 -11.64
N LYS A 82 12.34 1.09 -10.67
CA LYS A 82 13.62 1.80 -10.86
C LYS A 82 14.77 0.89 -11.29
N SER A 83 14.83 -0.35 -10.82
CA SER A 83 15.92 -1.26 -11.20
C SER A 83 15.68 -1.99 -12.53
N GLY A 84 14.42 -2.10 -12.96
CA GLY A 84 14.03 -2.86 -14.16
C GLY A 84 14.17 -4.38 -14.00
N LEU A 85 14.43 -4.86 -12.78
CA LEU A 85 14.59 -6.28 -12.46
C LEU A 85 13.35 -6.79 -11.72
N LEU A 86 12.95 -8.02 -12.04
CA LEU A 86 11.80 -8.66 -11.39
C LEU A 86 12.20 -9.16 -9.98
N ASP A 87 11.49 -8.69 -8.96
CA ASP A 87 11.61 -9.14 -7.57
C ASP A 87 10.33 -9.85 -7.15
N LEU A 88 10.38 -11.19 -7.06
CA LEU A 88 9.27 -12.03 -6.62
C LEU A 88 9.34 -12.35 -5.12
N GLY A 89 10.48 -12.05 -4.48
CA GLY A 89 10.76 -12.34 -3.07
C GLY A 89 10.47 -11.16 -2.14
N TYR A 90 9.91 -10.07 -2.66
CA TYR A 90 9.68 -8.83 -1.91
C TYR A 90 8.99 -9.04 -0.55
N VAL A 91 8.01 -9.95 -0.50
CA VAL A 91 7.21 -10.25 0.70
C VAL A 91 8.07 -10.82 1.83
N ALA A 92 9.17 -11.52 1.52
CA ALA A 92 10.06 -12.07 2.54
C ALA A 92 10.79 -10.96 3.33
N PHE A 93 11.18 -9.87 2.68
CA PHE A 93 11.76 -8.71 3.38
C PHE A 93 10.75 -8.03 4.29
N PHE A 94 9.50 -7.91 3.82
CA PHE A 94 8.39 -7.44 4.63
C PHE A 94 8.16 -8.34 5.87
N ALA A 95 8.17 -9.66 5.69
CA ALA A 95 7.98 -10.64 6.76
C ALA A 95 9.07 -10.56 7.83
N ILE A 96 10.34 -10.37 7.46
CA ILE A 96 11.45 -10.18 8.42
C ILE A 96 11.19 -8.97 9.33
N GLY A 97 10.78 -7.84 8.76
CA GLY A 97 10.45 -6.63 9.53
C GLY A 97 9.23 -6.84 10.43
N ALA A 98 8.16 -7.43 9.90
CA ALA A 98 6.93 -7.70 10.65
C ALA A 98 7.17 -8.68 11.81
N TYR A 99 7.95 -9.74 11.58
CA TYR A 99 8.28 -10.73 12.60
C TYR A 99 9.19 -10.14 13.70
N THR A 100 10.13 -9.27 13.31
CA THR A 100 10.95 -8.52 14.26
C THR A 100 10.08 -7.64 15.17
N MET A 101 9.14 -6.89 14.57
CA MET A 101 8.18 -6.07 15.32
C MET A 101 7.32 -6.92 16.27
N ALA A 102 6.84 -8.08 15.82
CA ALA A 102 6.01 -8.97 16.63
C ALA A 102 6.78 -9.58 17.82
N ILE A 103 8.00 -10.08 17.60
CA ILE A 103 8.80 -10.68 18.67
C ILE A 103 9.24 -9.62 19.68
N LEU A 104 9.85 -8.53 19.22
CA LEU A 104 10.34 -7.51 20.14
C LEU A 104 9.18 -6.82 20.86
N GLY A 105 8.06 -6.58 20.18
CA GLY A 105 6.87 -5.99 20.81
C GLY A 105 6.21 -6.88 21.86
N THR A 106 6.37 -8.21 21.79
CA THR A 106 5.77 -9.15 22.77
C THR A 106 6.75 -9.62 23.84
N ARG A 107 8.05 -9.66 23.54
CA ARG A 107 9.09 -10.20 24.44
C ARG A 107 9.92 -9.13 25.14
N THR A 108 9.86 -7.89 24.66
CA THR A 108 10.61 -6.77 25.25
C THR A 108 9.65 -5.65 25.66
N SER A 109 10.09 -4.79 26.57
CA SER A 109 9.36 -3.58 26.97
C SER A 109 9.68 -2.38 26.07
N LEU A 110 10.26 -2.61 24.89
CA LEU A 110 10.62 -1.54 23.96
C LEU A 110 9.38 -0.96 23.30
N ASN A 111 9.41 0.34 23.04
CA ASN A 111 8.32 1.01 22.34
C ASN A 111 8.39 0.74 20.83
N THR A 112 7.27 0.88 20.11
CA THR A 112 7.20 0.68 18.65
C THR A 112 8.25 1.51 17.89
N TRP A 113 8.50 2.74 18.34
CA TRP A 113 9.49 3.64 17.73
C TRP A 113 10.94 3.18 17.91
N GLU A 114 11.24 2.42 18.96
CA GLU A 114 12.57 1.87 19.22
C GLU A 114 12.79 0.56 18.45
N ILE A 115 11.74 -0.25 18.35
CA ILE A 115 11.75 -1.51 17.60
C ILE A 115 11.81 -1.26 16.10
N MET A 116 11.19 -0.18 15.62
CA MET A 116 11.13 0.15 14.19
C MET A 116 12.50 0.24 13.50
N PRO A 117 13.49 1.02 14.01
CA PRO A 117 14.85 1.01 13.46
C PRO A 117 15.50 -0.37 13.44
N ILE A 118 15.23 -1.21 14.44
CA ILE A 118 15.78 -2.57 14.51
C ILE A 118 15.19 -3.44 13.40
N GLY A 119 13.87 -3.39 13.20
CA GLY A 119 13.19 -4.09 12.10
C GLY A 119 13.69 -3.63 10.73
N ILE A 120 13.85 -2.32 10.53
CA ILE A 120 14.43 -1.75 9.30
C ILE A 120 15.86 -2.27 9.11
N GLY A 121 16.69 -2.22 10.16
CA GLY A 121 18.07 -2.69 10.11
C GLY A 121 18.18 -4.17 9.75
N LEU A 122 17.35 -5.03 10.35
CA LEU A 122 17.34 -6.47 10.04
C LEU A 122 16.86 -6.76 8.61
N ALA A 123 15.81 -6.07 8.15
CA ALA A 123 15.35 -6.19 6.77
C ALA A 123 16.42 -5.72 5.77
N MET A 124 17.11 -4.62 6.05
CA MET A 124 18.24 -4.14 5.24
C MET A 124 19.41 -5.12 5.24
N LEU A 125 19.76 -5.71 6.39
CA LEU A 125 20.82 -6.71 6.49
C LEU A 125 20.48 -7.97 5.68
N ALA A 126 19.26 -8.49 5.79
CA ALA A 126 18.80 -9.60 4.96
C ALA A 126 18.85 -9.25 3.46
N GLY A 127 18.39 -8.05 3.10
CA GLY A 127 18.49 -7.52 1.74
C GLY A 127 19.93 -7.41 1.23
N LEU A 128 20.89 -7.05 2.08
CA LEU A 128 22.29 -6.95 1.72
C LEU A 128 22.94 -8.34 1.57
N ILE A 129 22.64 -9.27 2.48
CA ILE A 129 23.10 -10.66 2.44
C ILE A 129 22.65 -11.35 1.16
N LEU A 130 21.39 -11.14 0.75
CA LEU A 130 20.84 -11.72 -0.48
C LEU A 130 21.17 -10.92 -1.74
N GLY A 131 21.21 -9.60 -1.62
CA GLY A 131 21.52 -8.67 -2.70
C GLY A 131 22.95 -8.81 -3.21
N LEU A 132 23.93 -8.99 -2.31
CA LEU A 132 25.34 -9.15 -2.69
C LEU A 132 25.61 -10.30 -3.69
N PRO A 133 25.15 -11.54 -3.46
CA PRO A 133 25.29 -12.61 -4.45
C PRO A 133 24.44 -12.37 -5.70
N ALA A 134 23.25 -11.77 -5.54
CA ALA A 134 22.36 -11.39 -6.63
C ALA A 134 22.97 -10.40 -7.63
N LEU A 135 23.85 -9.49 -7.19
CA LEU A 135 24.58 -8.56 -8.07
C LEU A 135 25.43 -9.26 -9.13
N ARG A 136 25.76 -10.54 -8.95
CA ARG A 136 26.51 -11.35 -9.92
C ARG A 136 25.61 -11.99 -10.99
N LEU A 137 24.30 -11.97 -10.78
CA LEU A 137 23.29 -12.54 -11.67
C LEU A 137 22.73 -11.44 -12.60
N ARG A 138 22.25 -11.83 -13.78
CA ARG A 138 21.69 -10.90 -14.77
C ARG A 138 20.29 -11.35 -15.16
N GLY A 139 19.39 -10.38 -15.36
CA GLY A 139 18.05 -10.61 -15.88
C GLY A 139 17.26 -11.61 -15.03
N ASP A 140 16.70 -12.63 -15.68
CA ASP A 140 15.76 -13.60 -15.10
C ASP A 140 16.35 -14.47 -13.98
N TYR A 141 17.68 -14.65 -13.96
CA TYR A 141 18.34 -15.39 -12.88
C TYR A 141 18.20 -14.72 -11.52
N LEU A 142 18.10 -13.39 -11.50
CA LEU A 142 17.83 -12.67 -10.26
C LEU A 142 16.41 -12.98 -9.74
N ALA A 143 15.43 -13.01 -10.64
CA ALA A 143 14.05 -13.30 -10.29
C ALA A 143 13.89 -14.68 -9.65
N ILE A 144 14.58 -15.69 -10.19
CA ILE A 144 14.56 -17.07 -9.65
C ILE A 144 15.10 -17.10 -8.22
N VAL A 145 16.19 -16.39 -7.93
CA VAL A 145 16.76 -16.33 -6.57
C VAL A 145 15.80 -15.64 -5.60
N THR A 146 15.16 -14.55 -6.02
CA THR A 146 14.17 -13.87 -5.16
C THR A 146 12.94 -14.75 -4.90
N LEU A 147 12.49 -15.54 -5.89
CA LEU A 147 11.41 -16.50 -5.71
C LEU A 147 11.79 -17.61 -4.74
N GLY A 148 12.98 -18.19 -4.89
CA GLY A 148 13.45 -19.23 -3.97
C GLY A 148 13.61 -18.72 -2.54
N PHE A 149 14.01 -17.46 -2.35
CA PHE A 149 14.01 -16.85 -1.03
C PHE A 149 12.60 -16.62 -0.50
N GLY A 150 11.70 -16.12 -1.34
CA GLY A 150 10.28 -15.93 -0.99
C GLY A 150 9.58 -17.23 -0.59
N GLU A 151 9.99 -18.37 -1.16
CA GLU A 151 9.44 -19.70 -0.83
C GLU A 151 9.94 -20.24 0.51
N ILE A 152 11.13 -19.83 0.98
CA ILE A 152 11.70 -20.28 2.27
C ILE A 152 10.98 -19.65 3.47
N VAL A 153 10.37 -18.48 3.29
CA VAL A 153 9.74 -17.67 4.35
C VAL A 153 8.26 -17.97 4.45
#